data_AF-A0A382UX57-F1
#
_entry.id   AF-A0A382UX57-F1
#
_cell.length_a   1.000
_cell.length_b   1.000
_cell.length_c   1.000
_cell.angle_alpha   90.00
_cell.angle_beta   90.00
_cell.angle_gamma   90.00
#
_symmetry.space_group_name_H-M   'P 1'
#
loop_
_entity.id
_entity.type
_entity.pdbx_description
1 polymer ?
#
loop_
_entity_poly.entity_id
_entity_poly.type
_entity_poly.pdbx_seq_one_letter_code
_entity_poly.pdbx_strand_id
1 'polypeptide(L)' 'MMKGYWIALYKKIDSMDNLKNYAAKVTPIIKSYGGKPLVRGGKYQRLEGDDFSRTVIWEFPSY' A
#
# COMPACT_ATOMS: atom_id res chain seq x y z
N MET A 1 -8.52 -18.32 -11.08
CA MET A 1 -9.18 -17.19 -10.37
C MET A 1 -8.52 -15.89 -10.80
N MET A 2 -9.27 -14.78 -10.82
CA MET A 2 -8.72 -13.46 -11.15
C MET A 2 -8.01 -12.86 -9.95
N LYS A 3 -6.87 -12.20 -10.16
CA LYS A 3 -6.10 -11.54 -9.11
C LYS A 3 -6.89 -10.38 -8.49
N GLY A 4 -6.71 -10.16 -7.18
CA GLY A 4 -7.22 -9.00 -6.46
C GLY A 4 -6.12 -7.95 -6.25
N TYR A 5 -6.48 -6.66 -6.33
CA TYR A 5 -5.56 -5.55 -6.09
C TYR A 5 -6.10 -4.63 -5.00
N TRP A 6 -5.37 -4.57 -3.88
CA TRP A 6 -5.69 -3.65 -2.79
C TRP A 6 -4.79 -2.42 -2.89
N ILE A 7 -5.42 -1.27 -3.16
CA ILE A 7 -4.77 0.02 -3.36
C ILE A 7 -5.10 0.94 -2.17
N ALA A 8 -4.06 1.45 -1.50
CA ALA A 8 -4.19 2.42 -0.42
C ALA A 8 -3.49 3.73 -0.79
N LEU A 9 -4.27 4.82 -0.80
CA LEU A 9 -3.83 6.17 -1.11
C LEU A 9 -3.81 7.00 0.17
N TYR A 10 -2.64 7.50 0.55
CA TYR A 10 -2.44 8.24 1.79
C TYR A 10 -2.57 9.73 1.50
N LYS A 11 -3.64 10.35 1.98
CA LYS A 11 -3.85 11.80 1.88
C LYS A 11 -2.85 12.59 2.75
N LYS A 12 -2.56 12.09 3.95
CA LYS A 12 -1.62 12.70 4.89
C LYS A 12 -0.91 11.63 5.72
N ILE A 13 0.32 11.92 6.14
CA ILE A 13 1.07 11.11 7.11
C ILE A 13 1.49 12.03 8.25
N ASP A 14 0.86 11.89 9.42
CA ASP A 14 1.13 12.75 10.58
C ASP A 14 2.36 12.29 11.38
N SER A 15 2.68 10.99 11.37
CA SER A 15 3.85 10.45 12.06
C SER A 15 4.47 9.30 11.28
N MET A 16 5.74 9.48 10.90
CA MET A 16 6.52 8.47 10.20
C MET A 16 6.82 7.25 11.08
N ASP A 17 6.96 7.44 12.39
CA ASP A 17 7.25 6.34 13.31
C ASP A 17 6.01 5.48 13.56
N ASN A 18 4.83 6.10 13.69
CA ASN A 18 3.58 5.35 13.76
C ASN A 18 3.35 4.53 12.48
N LEU A 19 3.64 5.11 11.31
CA LEU A 19 3.53 4.41 10.03
C LEU A 19 4.49 3.22 9.95
N LYS A 20 5.74 3.37 10.40
CA LYS A 20 6.71 2.26 10.48
C LYS A 20 6.23 1.16 11.42
N ASN A 21 5.77 1.51 12.62
CA ASN A 21 5.27 0.57 13.62
C ASN A 21 4.04 -0.20 13.13
N TYR A 22 3.11 0.49 12.47
CA TYR A 22 1.97 -0.13 11.80
C TYR A 22 2.42 -1.10 10.70
N ALA A 23 3.31 -0.65 9.81
CA ALA A 23 3.79 -1.47 8.70
C ALA A 23 4.50 -2.74 9.18
N ALA A 24 5.27 -2.67 10.28
CA ALA A 24 5.95 -3.83 10.86
C ALA A 24 4.96 -4.91 11.35
N LYS A 25 3.82 -4.50 11.93
CA LYS A 25 2.77 -5.43 12.40
C LYS A 25 1.93 -6.00 11.28
N VAL A 26 1.55 -5.18 10.30
CA VAL A 26 0.58 -5.57 9.26
C VAL A 26 1.21 -6.31 8.08
N THR A 27 2.46 -6.01 7.72
CA THR A 27 3.16 -6.68 6.61
C THR A 27 3.16 -8.21 6.72
N PRO A 28 3.48 -8.85 7.86
CA PRO A 28 3.46 -10.31 7.96
C PRO A 28 2.04 -10.87 7.81
N ILE A 29 1.02 -10.17 8.31
CA ILE A 29 -0.39 -10.58 8.17
C ILE A 29 -0.80 -10.53 6.70
N ILE A 30 -0.53 -9.44 5.98
CA ILE A 30 -0.86 -9.35 4.56
C ILE A 30 -0.19 -10.49 3.76
N LYS A 31 1.07 -10.77 4.06
CA LYS A 31 1.81 -11.87 3.42
C LYS A 31 1.21 -13.25 3.74
N SER A 32 0.70 -13.47 4.95
CA SER A 32 0.08 -14.77 5.31
C SER A 32 -1.20 -15.04 4.52
N TYR A 33 -1.88 -14.01 4.03
CA TYR A 33 -3.03 -14.12 3.11
C TYR A 33 -2.63 -14.13 1.62
N GLY A 34 -1.34 -14.31 1.31
CA GLY A 34 -0.85 -14.37 -0.07
C GLY A 34 -0.61 -13.00 -0.73
N GLY A 35 -0.65 -11.92 0.05
CA GLY A 35 -0.41 -10.57 -0.45
C GLY A 35 1.04 -10.35 -0.87
N LYS A 36 1.24 -9.92 -2.12
CA LYS A 36 2.54 -9.56 -2.70
C LYS A 36 2.65 -8.04 -2.87
N PRO A 37 3.69 -7.39 -2.35
CA PRO A 37 3.85 -5.95 -2.48
C PRO A 37 4.25 -5.60 -3.92
N LEU A 38 3.49 -4.73 -4.58
CA LEU A 38 3.87 -4.18 -5.90
C LEU A 38 4.39 -2.75 -5.77
N VAL A 39 3.73 -1.93 -4.95
CA VAL A 39 4.14 -0.54 -4.69
C VAL A 39 4.06 -0.28 -3.20
N ARG A 40 5.06 0.41 -2.64
CA ARG A 40 5.14 0.71 -1.19
C ARG A 40 5.57 2.15 -0.91
N GLY A 41 5.02 3.08 -1.67
CA GLY A 41 5.49 4.45 -1.82
C GLY A 41 6.51 4.56 -2.95
N GLY A 42 7.07 5.75 -3.13
CA GLY A 42 8.00 6.05 -4.20
C GLY A 42 7.61 7.33 -4.94
N LYS A 43 8.45 7.75 -5.88
CA LYS A 43 8.12 8.86 -6.77
C LYS A 43 7.02 8.42 -7.72
N TYR A 44 6.04 9.28 -7.94
CA TYR A 44 5.05 9.12 -8.99
C TYR A 44 4.88 10.46 -9.71
N GLN A 45 4.37 10.40 -10.92
CA GLN A 45 3.96 11.57 -11.67
C GLN A 45 2.44 11.66 -11.60
N ARG A 46 1.92 12.78 -11.08
CA ARG A 46 0.50 13.07 -11.19
C ARG A 46 0.19 13.44 -12.63
N LEU A 47 -0.67 12.65 -13.27
CA LEU A 47 -1.18 12.95 -14.60
C LEU A 47 -2.36 13.91 -14.49
N GLU A 48 -3.31 13.60 -13.60
CA GLU A 48 -4.52 14.38 -13.32
C GLU A 48 -4.97 14.18 -11.85
N GLY A 49 -5.89 15.02 -11.35
CA GLY A 49 -6.56 14.82 -10.07
C GLY A 49 -5.78 15.25 -8.83
N ASP A 50 -5.97 14.53 -7.72
CA ASP A 50 -5.38 14.83 -6.39
C ASP A 50 -3.97 14.27 -6.25
N ASP A 51 -3.18 14.92 -5.36
CA ASP A 51 -1.88 14.42 -4.94
C ASP A 51 -1.98 13.57 -3.66
N PHE A 52 -1.20 12.50 -3.60
CA PHE A 52 -1.12 11.60 -2.45
C PHE A 52 0.31 11.50 -1.93
N SER A 53 0.46 11.67 -0.63
CA SER A 53 1.76 11.56 0.05
C SER A 53 2.43 10.19 -0.11
N ARG A 54 1.62 9.13 -0.29
CA ARG A 54 2.09 7.75 -0.46
C ARG A 54 1.01 6.89 -1.11
N THR A 55 1.43 6.00 -2.00
CA THR A 55 0.58 4.96 -2.60
C THR A 55 1.14 3.58 -2.25
N VAL A 56 0.28 2.65 -1.86
CA VAL A 56 0.64 1.25 -1.60
C VAL A 56 -0.28 0.35 -2.41
N ILE A 57 0.29 -0.65 -3.10
CA ILE A 57 -0.45 -1.61 -3.91
C ILE A 57 -0.02 -3.02 -3.52
N TRP A 58 -1.00 -3.86 -3.19
CA TRP A 58 -0.84 -5.28 -2.92
C TRP A 58 -1.58 -6.10 -3.97
N GLU A 59 -0.93 -7.13 -4.48
CA GLU A 59 -1.54 -8.16 -5.33
C GLU A 59 -1.87 -9.40 -4.51
N PHE A 60 -3.06 -9.95 -4.70
CA PHE A 60 -3.53 -11.20 -4.11
C PHE A 60 -3.89 -12.22 -5.18
N PRO A 61 -3.82 -13.54 -4.87
CA PRO A 61 -4.14 -14.60 -5.84
C PRO A 61 -5.64 -14.62 -6.25
N SER A 62 -6.52 -14.06 -5.42
CA SER A 62 -7.96 -13.88 -5.67
C SER A 62 -8.49 -12.61 -5.00
N TYR A 63 -9.70 -12.17 -5.35
CA TYR A 63 -10.42 -11.04 -4.74
C TYR A 63 -11.48 -11.50 -3.74
#